data_AF-B1CAS7-F1
#
_entry.id   AF-B1CAS7-F1
#
_cell.length_a   1.000
_cell.length_b   1.000
_cell.length_c   1.000
_cell.angle_alpha   90.00
_cell.angle_beta   90.00
_cell.angle_gamma   90.00
#
_symmetry.space_group_name_H-M   'P 1'
#
loop_
_entity.id
_entity.type
_entity.pdbx_description
1 polymer ?
#
loop_
_entity_poly.entity_id
_entity_poly.type
_entity_poly.pdbx_seq_one_letter_code
_entity_poly.pdbx_strand_id
1 'polypeptide(L)' 'MTTDEKKLLQAKHRLEETEMRDRQKERKARTRRLIQEGAILEKVFPSVVSLNLDELEDFLCGLRR' A
#
# COMPACT_ATOMS: atom_id res chain seq x y z
N MET A 1 -16.17 -5.04 -37.27
CA MET A 1 -15.19 -4.11 -36.68
C MET A 1 -14.25 -3.62 -37.75
N THR A 2 -14.20 -2.30 -37.94
CA THR A 2 -13.25 -1.66 -38.85
C THR A 2 -11.83 -1.75 -38.28
N THR A 3 -10.82 -1.60 -39.13
CA THR A 3 -9.41 -1.57 -38.73
C THR A 3 -9.11 -0.47 -37.70
N ASP A 4 -9.81 0.65 -37.78
CA ASP A 4 -9.60 1.79 -36.90
C ASP A 4 -10.25 1.58 -35.53
N GLU A 5 -11.42 0.94 -35.49
CA GLU A 5 -12.06 0.49 -34.24
C GLU A 5 -11.15 -0.48 -33.47
N LYS A 6 -10.48 -1.41 -34.16
CA LYS A 6 -9.54 -2.35 -33.54
C LYS A 6 -8.32 -1.64 -32.94
N LYS A 7 -7.74 -0.66 -33.67
CA LYS A 7 -6.60 0.12 -33.18
C LYS A 7 -6.96 0.95 -31.94
N LEU A 8 -8.14 1.56 -31.94
CA LEU A 8 -8.65 2.33 -30.81
C LEU A 8 -8.85 1.45 -29.57
N LEU A 9 -9.43 0.26 -29.74
CA LEU A 9 -9.61 -0.71 -28.66
C LEU A 9 -8.27 -1.15 -28.05
N GLN A 10 -7.28 -1.42 -28.90
CA GLN A 10 -5.97 -1.83 -28.44
C GLN A 10 -5.21 -0.72 -27.70
N ALA A 11 -5.38 0.54 -28.12
CA ALA A 11 -4.83 1.69 -27.41
C ALA A 11 -5.47 1.85 -26.01
N LYS A 12 -6.80 1.66 -25.91
CA LYS A 12 -7.51 1.67 -24.62
C LYS A 12 -7.01 0.56 -23.69
N HIS A 13 -6.87 -0.67 -24.18
CA HIS A 13 -6.36 -1.77 -23.35
C HIS A 13 -4.95 -1.52 -22.82
N ARG A 14 -4.04 -0.97 -23.64
CA ARG A 14 -2.69 -0.62 -23.17
C ARG A 14 -2.71 0.45 -22.07
N LEU A 15 -3.61 1.43 -22.17
CA LEU A 15 -3.79 2.44 -21.15
C LEU A 15 -4.33 1.82 -19.85
N GLU A 16 -5.40 1.03 -19.94
CA GLU A 16 -5.99 0.31 -18.80
C GLU A 16 -4.98 -0.59 -18.09
N GLU A 17 -4.18 -1.37 -18.85
CA GLU A 17 -3.12 -2.22 -18.30
C GLU A 17 -2.06 -1.42 -17.54
N THR A 18 -1.70 -0.24 -18.06
CA THR A 18 -0.70 0.64 -17.42
C THR A 18 -1.26 1.20 -16.11
N GLU A 19 -2.49 1.72 -16.11
CA GLU A 19 -3.15 2.22 -14.91
C GLU A 19 -3.34 1.14 -13.84
N MET A 20 -3.68 -0.08 -14.26
CA MET A 20 -3.83 -1.23 -13.35
C MET A 20 -2.48 -1.61 -12.73
N ARG A 21 -1.40 -1.59 -13.52
CA ARG A 21 -0.04 -1.84 -13.02
C ARG A 21 0.41 -0.75 -12.04
N ASP A 22 0.15 0.51 -12.33
CA ASP A 22 0.57 1.60 -11.46
C ASP A 22 -0.20 1.59 -10.13
N ARG A 23 -1.51 1.36 -10.16
CA ARG A 23 -2.30 1.11 -8.93
C ARG A 23 -1.77 -0.06 -8.10
N GLN A 24 -1.29 -1.14 -8.75
CA GLN A 24 -0.67 -2.25 -8.05
C GLN A 24 0.69 -1.87 -7.45
N LYS A 25 1.53 -1.12 -8.17
CA LYS A 25 2.82 -0.64 -7.65
C LYS A 25 2.62 0.23 -6.43
N GLU A 26 1.67 1.17 -6.46
CA GLU A 26 1.35 2.04 -5.33
C GLU A 26 0.90 1.25 -4.10
N ARG A 27 0.01 0.27 -4.29
CA ARG A 27 -0.43 -0.63 -3.20
C ARG A 27 0.75 -1.40 -2.61
N LYS A 28 1.59 -2.01 -3.45
CA LYS A 28 2.77 -2.77 -3.01
C LYS A 28 3.78 -1.87 -2.27
N ALA A 29 4.02 -0.67 -2.78
CA ALA A 29 4.90 0.30 -2.13
C ALA A 29 4.37 0.70 -0.75
N ARG A 30 3.07 1.00 -0.64
CA ARG A 30 2.41 1.30 0.64
C ARG A 30 2.52 0.14 1.63
N THR A 31 2.18 -1.08 1.21
CA THR A 31 2.28 -2.27 2.08
C THR A 31 3.71 -2.50 2.54
N ARG A 32 4.70 -2.39 1.63
CA ARG A 32 6.11 -2.56 1.99
C ARG A 32 6.55 -1.52 3.03
N ARG A 33 6.14 -0.27 2.88
CA ARG A 33 6.44 0.80 3.82
C ARG A 33 5.85 0.49 5.20
N LEU A 34 4.57 0.13 5.27
CA LEU A 34 3.90 -0.20 6.54
C LEU A 34 4.56 -1.39 7.26
N ILE A 35 4.97 -2.42 6.53
CA ILE A 35 5.69 -3.56 7.12
C ILE A 35 7.04 -3.13 7.69
N GLN A 36 7.78 -2.29 6.97
CA GLN A 36 9.08 -1.78 7.45
C GLN A 36 8.91 -0.89 8.68
N GLU A 37 7.92 0.00 8.67
CA GLU A 37 7.57 0.85 9.82
C GLU A 37 7.19 -0.01 11.04
N GLY A 38 6.35 -1.04 10.85
CA GLY A 38 5.99 -1.99 11.91
C GLY A 38 7.19 -2.77 12.45
N ALA A 39 8.07 -3.27 11.58
CA ALA A 39 9.27 -4.00 12.00
C ALA A 39 10.24 -3.12 12.82
N ILE A 40 10.37 -1.84 12.46
CA ILE A 40 11.14 -0.88 13.25
C ILE A 40 10.48 -0.66 14.60
N LEU A 41 9.15 -0.51 14.63
CA LEU A 41 8.39 -0.29 15.85
C LEU A 41 8.54 -1.46 16.84
N GLU A 42 8.38 -2.70 16.38
CA GLU A 42 8.56 -3.91 17.20
C GLU A 42 9.99 -4.04 17.73
N LYS A 43 10.99 -3.66 16.93
CA LYS A 43 12.39 -3.67 17.35
C LYS A 43 12.67 -2.67 18.47
N VAL A 44 12.09 -1.47 18.40
CA VAL A 44 12.30 -0.40 19.39
C VAL A 44 11.46 -0.64 20.64
N PHE A 45 10.24 -1.18 20.48
CA PHE A 45 9.32 -1.45 21.57
C PHE A 45 8.82 -2.90 21.51
N PRO A 46 9.57 -3.88 22.04
CA PRO A 46 9.17 -5.28 21.98
C PRO A 46 7.80 -5.57 22.62
N SER A 47 7.36 -4.73 23.56
CA SER A 47 6.04 -4.83 24.20
C SER A 47 4.87 -4.54 23.25
N VAL A 48 5.08 -3.88 22.10
CA VAL A 48 3.99 -3.57 21.14
C VAL A 48 3.46 -4.81 20.43
N VAL A 49 4.23 -5.90 20.38
CA VAL A 49 3.83 -7.16 19.72
C VAL A 49 2.62 -7.80 20.40
N SER A 50 2.47 -7.62 21.71
CA SER A 50 1.35 -8.14 22.49
C SER A 50 0.13 -7.23 22.53
N LEU A 51 0.25 -5.99 22.05
CA LEU A 51 -0.83 -5.01 22.08
C LEU A 51 -1.77 -5.23 20.89
N ASN A 52 -3.07 -5.01 21.12
CA ASN A 52 -4.00 -4.86 20.03
C ASN A 52 -3.87 -3.47 19.37
N LEU A 53 -4.60 -3.22 18.29
CA LEU A 53 -4.48 -1.97 17.52
C LEU A 53 -4.89 -0.73 18.34
N ASP A 54 -5.92 -0.84 19.17
CA ASP A 54 -6.42 0.27 20.00
C ASP A 54 -5.42 0.60 21.12
N GLU A 55 -4.91 -0.43 21.80
CA GLU A 55 -3.87 -0.30 22.84
C GLU A 55 -2.57 0.28 22.27
N LEU A 56 -2.20 -0.11 21.05
CA LEU A 56 -1.04 0.42 20.37
C LEU A 56 -1.21 1.90 20.02
N GLU A 57 -2.38 2.30 19.54
CA GLU A 57 -2.71 3.69 19.25
C GLU A 57 -2.66 4.55 20.51
N ASP A 58 -3.28 4.09 21.59
CA ASP A 58 -3.26 4.76 22.90
C ASP A 58 -1.83 4.89 23.44
N PHE A 59 -1.05 3.81 23.37
CA PHE A 59 0.36 3.80 23.79
C PHE A 59 1.18 4.83 23.01
N LEU A 60 1.09 4.85 21.68
CA LEU A 60 1.84 5.77 20.84
C LEU A 60 1.39 7.22 20.98
N CYS A 61 0.08 7.47 21.10
CA CYS A 61 -0.47 8.81 21.35
C CYS A 61 -0.02 9.36 22.71
N GLY A 62 0.07 8.49 23.73
CA GLY A 62 0.56 8.85 25.06
C GLY A 62 2.06 9.21 25.13
N LEU A 63 2.87 8.74 24.18
CA LEU A 63 4.29 9.11 24.05
C LEU A 63 4.50 10.52 23.51
N ARG A 64 3.50 11.08 22.82
CA ARG A 64 3.52 12.45 22.30
C ARG A 64 3.19 13.45 23.43
N ARG A 65 4.11 13.57 24.39
CA ARG A 65 4.13 14.65 25.39
C ARG A 65 4.99 15.80 24.92
#